data_AF-A0A2A2GWG1-F1
#
_entry.id   AF-A0A2A2GWG1-F1
#
_cell.length_a   1.000
_cell.length_b   1.000
_cell.length_c   1.000
_cell.angle_alpha   90.00
_cell.angle_beta   90.00
_cell.angle_gamma   90.00
#
_symmetry.space_group_name_H-M   'P 1'
#
loop_
_entity.id
_entity.type
_entity.pdbx_description
1 polymer ?
#
loop_
_entity_poly.entity_id
_entity_poly.type
_entity_poly.pdbx_seq_one_letter_code
_entity_poly.pdbx_strand_id
1 'polypeptide(L)'
;MSAVSTASANKKFHIAKFGGTSVANFETMYKSADIVIANKNVRIVVLSASSSITNLLIKLTETCNDNRRKALLKQIRQHQYTIINCLDNPLSIQPIIARVSHRHIKF
;
A
#
# COMPACT_ATOMS: atom_id res chain seq x y z
N MET A 1 46.76 13.09 -26.24
CA MET A 1 45.99 11.96 -25.69
C MET A 1 45.08 12.51 -24.60
N SER A 2 43.79 12.65 -24.89
CA SER A 2 42.80 13.22 -23.97
C SER A 2 42.22 12.10 -23.11
N ALA A 3 42.35 12.20 -21.80
CA ALA A 3 41.78 11.24 -20.87
C ALA A 3 40.25 11.31 -20.92
N VAL A 4 39.63 10.25 -21.43
CA VAL A 4 38.20 10.02 -21.32
C VAL A 4 37.90 9.74 -19.84
N SER A 5 37.41 10.76 -19.13
CA SER A 5 36.81 10.60 -17.81
C SER A 5 35.39 10.04 -17.98
N THR A 6 35.28 8.72 -18.16
CA THR A 6 34.03 7.99 -17.91
C THR A 6 33.91 7.71 -16.41
N ALA A 7 33.71 8.77 -15.63
CA ALA A 7 33.10 8.60 -14.32
C ALA A 7 31.62 8.31 -14.56
N SER A 8 31.22 7.03 -14.50
CA SER A 8 29.81 6.67 -14.30
C SER A 8 29.38 7.32 -12.98
N ALA A 9 28.78 8.51 -13.08
CA ALA A 9 28.26 9.23 -11.94
C ALA A 9 27.18 8.34 -11.30
N ASN A 10 27.56 7.68 -10.20
CA ASN A 10 26.68 6.80 -9.47
C ASN A 10 25.58 7.67 -8.85
N LYS A 11 24.47 7.81 -9.57
CA LYS A 11 23.41 8.77 -9.26
C LYS A 11 22.71 8.33 -7.98
N LYS A 12 23.13 8.92 -6.86
CA LYS A 12 22.54 8.67 -5.54
C LYS A 12 21.07 9.07 -5.57
N PHE A 13 20.20 8.17 -5.14
CA PHE A 13 18.79 8.43 -4.92
C PHE A 13 18.39 8.01 -3.51
N HIS A 14 17.28 8.53 -3.03
CA HIS A 14 16.71 8.19 -1.73
C HIS A 14 15.60 7.16 -1.88
N ILE A 15 15.49 6.34 -0.84
CA ILE A 15 14.39 5.41 -0.64
C ILE A 15 13.59 5.96 0.54
N ALA A 16 12.31 6.26 0.32
CA ALA A 16 11.40 6.63 1.39
C ALA A 16 10.61 5.41 1.84
N LYS A 17 10.46 5.21 3.15
CA LYS A 17 9.63 4.13 3.70
C LYS A 17 8.54 4.70 4.59
N PHE A 18 7.29 4.28 4.35
CA PHE A 18 6.13 4.68 5.13
C PHE A 18 5.54 3.47 5.88
N GLY A 19 5.30 3.64 7.18
CA GLY A 19 4.66 2.63 8.02
C GLY A 19 3.14 2.61 7.88
N GLY A 20 2.47 1.64 8.51
CA GLY A 20 1.03 1.46 8.34
C GLY A 20 0.16 2.63 8.81
N THR A 21 0.62 3.41 9.79
CA THR A 21 -0.05 4.65 10.24
C THR A 21 0.06 5.79 9.22
N SER A 22 1.19 5.89 8.53
CA SER A 22 1.42 6.85 7.46
C SER A 22 0.56 6.56 6.22
N VAL A 23 0.04 5.34 6.09
CA VAL A 23 -0.84 4.91 4.99
C VAL A 23 -2.17 4.35 5.49
N ALA A 24 -2.66 4.83 6.64
CA ALA A 24 -3.84 4.26 7.29
C ALA A 24 -5.16 4.65 6.59
N ASN A 25 -5.20 5.84 6.01
CA ASN A 25 -6.37 6.42 5.35
C ASN A 25 -5.94 7.42 4.27
N PHE A 26 -6.90 7.96 3.52
CA PHE A 26 -6.64 8.91 2.44
C PHE A 26 -5.79 10.11 2.87
N GLU A 27 -6.13 10.75 4.00
CA GLU A 27 -5.43 11.95 4.50
C GLU A 27 -3.96 11.67 4.84
N THR A 28 -3.68 10.57 5.55
CA THR A 28 -2.30 10.18 5.89
C THR A 28 -1.48 9.79 4.66
N MET A 29 -2.12 9.14 3.67
CA MET A 29 -1.48 8.86 2.38
C MET A 29 -1.14 10.14 1.62
N TYR A 30 -2.05 11.13 1.63
CA TYR A 30 -1.82 12.43 1.00
C TYR A 30 -0.62 13.14 1.65
N LYS A 31 -0.57 13.22 2.99
CA LYS A 31 0.58 13.78 3.73
C LYS A 31 1.89 13.03 3.44
N SER A 32 1.83 11.71 3.26
CA SER A 32 3.00 10.91 2.88
C SER A 32 3.46 11.22 1.45
N ALA A 33 2.52 11.47 0.53
CA ALA A 33 2.82 11.89 -0.84
C ALA A 33 3.49 13.28 -0.87
N ASP A 34 3.02 14.23 -0.04
CA ASP A 34 3.64 15.55 0.07
C ASP A 34 5.13 15.46 0.47
N ILE A 35 5.47 14.57 1.40
CA ILE A 35 6.88 14.31 1.81
C ILE A 35 7.72 13.79 0.63
N VAL A 36 7.15 12.90 -0.19
CA VAL A 36 7.83 12.35 -1.38
C VAL A 36 8.03 13.42 -2.44
N ILE A 37 6.98 14.20 -2.74
CA ILE A 37 7.00 15.25 -3.77
C ILE A 37 7.98 16.37 -3.40
N ALA A 38 8.08 16.70 -2.11
CA ALA A 38 9.01 17.71 -1.61
C ALA A 38 10.49 17.33 -1.84
N ASN A 39 10.82 16.03 -1.93
CA ASN A 39 12.19 15.57 -2.14
C ASN A 39 12.37 14.86 -3.49
N LYS A 40 12.82 15.63 -4.50
CA LYS A 40 13.07 15.15 -5.88
C LYS A 40 14.08 13.99 -5.99
N ASN A 41 14.89 13.74 -4.95
CA ASN A 41 15.84 12.64 -4.93
C ASN A 41 15.20 11.31 -4.47
N VAL A 42 13.98 11.32 -3.90
CA VAL A 42 13.24 10.09 -3.61
C VAL A 42 12.79 9.47 -4.93
N ARG A 43 13.32 8.29 -5.23
CA ARG A 43 13.02 7.55 -6.48
C ARG A 43 12.34 6.21 -6.23
N ILE A 44 12.39 5.73 -4.99
CA ILE A 44 11.73 4.50 -4.56
C ILE A 44 10.94 4.80 -3.29
N VAL A 45 9.69 4.36 -3.26
CA VAL A 45 8.83 4.44 -2.08
C VAL A 45 8.46 3.02 -1.68
N VAL A 46 8.73 2.66 -0.43
CA VAL A 46 8.38 1.37 0.16
C VAL A 46 7.24 1.58 1.14
N LEU A 47 6.14 0.84 0.97
CA LEU A 47 4.96 0.96 1.81
C LEU A 47 4.76 -0.31 2.64
N SER A 48 4.41 -0.14 3.91
CA SER A 48 3.71 -1.18 4.67
C SER A 48 2.25 -1.25 4.24
N ALA A 49 1.53 -2.31 4.63
CA ALA A 49 0.07 -2.30 4.52
C ALA A 49 -0.53 -1.23 5.45
N SER A 50 -1.72 -0.72 5.10
CA SER A 50 -2.49 0.21 5.94
C SER A 50 -2.67 -0.35 7.35
N SER A 51 -2.71 0.56 8.34
CA SER A 51 -2.85 0.19 9.74
C SER A 51 -3.95 -0.87 9.95
N SER A 52 -3.67 -1.82 10.83
CA SER A 52 -4.54 -2.97 11.16
C SER A 52 -4.76 -4.01 10.05
N ILE A 53 -4.44 -3.76 8.78
CA ILE A 53 -4.65 -4.72 7.68
C ILE A 53 -3.86 -6.01 7.91
N THR A 54 -2.56 -5.92 8.21
CA THR A 54 -1.73 -7.11 8.46
C THR A 54 -2.28 -7.97 9.60
N ASN A 55 -2.78 -7.34 10.67
CA ASN A 55 -3.37 -8.07 11.80
C ASN A 55 -4.68 -8.79 11.41
N LEU A 56 -5.49 -8.19 10.52
CA LEU A 56 -6.68 -8.84 9.99
C LEU A 56 -6.32 -10.02 9.07
N LEU A 57 -5.25 -9.88 8.29
CA LEU A 57 -4.74 -10.94 7.42
C LEU A 57 -4.18 -12.12 8.23
N ILE A 58 -3.43 -11.87 9.31
CA ILE A 58 -2.96 -12.91 10.23
C ILE A 58 -4.15 -13.67 10.84
N LYS A 59 -5.19 -12.97 11.28
CA LYS A 59 -6.41 -13.62 11.79
C LYS A 59 -7.14 -14.48 10.75
N LEU A 60 -6.93 -14.23 9.46
CA LEU A 60 -7.49 -15.05 8.39
C LEU A 60 -6.68 -16.33 8.13
N THR A 61 -5.40 -16.36 8.51
CA THR A 61 -4.56 -17.57 8.44
C THR A 61 -4.84 -18.53 9.58
N GLU A 62 -5.35 -18.03 10.70
CA GLU A 62 -5.80 -18.84 11.83
C GLU A 62 -7.05 -19.66 11.48
N THR A 63 -7.21 -20.80 12.17
CA THR A 63 -8.44 -21.62 12.06
C THR A 63 -9.64 -20.79 12.47
N CYS A 64 -10.46 -20.40 11.49
CA CYS A 64 -11.66 -19.62 11.71
C CYS A 64 -12.85 -20.22 10.94
N ASN A 65 -14.02 -20.17 11.57
CA ASN A 65 -15.26 -20.55 10.93
C ASN A 65 -15.64 -19.55 9.82
N ASP A 66 -16.56 -19.95 8.94
CA ASP A 66 -16.92 -19.15 7.78
C ASP A 66 -17.53 -17.79 8.13
N ASN A 67 -18.26 -17.70 9.24
CA ASN A 67 -18.83 -16.43 9.70
C ASN A 67 -17.73 -15.45 10.12
N ARG A 68 -16.72 -15.92 10.87
CA ARG A 68 -15.56 -15.13 11.29
C ARG A 68 -14.72 -14.72 10.08
N ARG A 69 -14.48 -15.63 9.14
CA ARG A 69 -13.77 -15.36 7.87
C ARG A 69 -14.48 -14.25 7.08
N LYS A 70 -15.80 -14.36 6.88
CA LYS A 70 -16.60 -13.33 6.19
C LYS A 70 -16.54 -11.98 6.90
N ALA A 71 -16.57 -11.96 8.23
CA ALA A 71 -16.47 -10.73 9.00
C ALA A 71 -15.09 -10.05 8.86
N LEU A 72 -14.00 -10.81 8.95
CA LEU A 72 -12.64 -10.29 8.77
C LEU A 72 -12.44 -9.74 7.34
N LEU A 73 -12.90 -10.45 6.32
CA LEU A 73 -12.86 -9.97 4.94
C LEU A 73 -13.71 -8.71 4.74
N LYS A 74 -14.86 -8.60 5.40
CA LYS A 74 -15.69 -7.38 5.39
C LYS A 74 -14.94 -6.19 5.99
N GLN A 75 -14.23 -6.39 7.11
CA GLN A 75 -13.42 -5.33 7.73
C GLN A 75 -12.29 -4.87 6.81
N ILE A 76 -11.55 -5.81 6.20
CA ILE A 76 -10.50 -5.47 5.23
C ILE A 76 -11.08 -4.65 4.09
N ARG A 77 -12.20 -5.08 3.48
CA ARG A 77 -12.86 -4.34 2.40
C ARG A 77 -13.27 -2.94 2.84
N GLN A 78 -13.85 -2.81 4.03
CA GLN A 78 -14.30 -1.52 4.54
C GLN A 78 -13.13 -0.53 4.64
N HIS A 79 -11.99 -0.95 5.19
CA HIS A 79 -10.79 -0.11 5.26
C HIS A 79 -10.31 0.33 3.87
N GLN A 80 -10.32 -0.58 2.88
CA GLN A 80 -9.89 -0.24 1.53
C GLN A 80 -10.88 0.72 0.83
N TYR A 81 -12.19 0.52 1.02
CA TYR A 81 -13.21 1.42 0.47
C TYR A 81 -13.17 2.82 1.09
N THR A 82 -12.83 2.97 2.37
CA THR A 82 -12.65 4.30 2.98
C THR A 82 -11.54 5.13 2.33
N ILE A 83 -10.59 4.49 1.65
CA ILE A 83 -9.51 5.18 0.92
C ILE A 83 -9.95 5.48 -0.51
N ILE A 84 -10.45 4.47 -1.23
CA ILE A 84 -10.68 4.58 -2.67
C ILE A 84 -11.87 5.47 -2.98
N ASN A 85 -12.89 5.51 -2.11
CA ASN A 85 -14.04 6.40 -2.30
C ASN A 85 -13.67 7.89 -2.23
N CYS A 86 -12.45 8.24 -1.78
CA CYS A 86 -11.91 9.60 -1.81
C CYS A 86 -11.13 9.92 -3.11
N LEU A 87 -10.95 8.96 -4.02
CA LEU A 87 -10.25 9.15 -5.29
C LEU A 87 -11.21 9.66 -6.37
N ASP A 88 -10.67 10.36 -7.37
CA ASP A 88 -11.45 10.92 -8.48
C ASP A 88 -12.08 9.82 -9.37
N ASN A 89 -11.45 8.65 -9.48
CA ASN A 89 -11.95 7.52 -10.27
C ASN A 89 -11.95 6.21 -9.47
N PRO A 90 -12.87 6.06 -8.50
CA PRO A 90 -12.91 4.89 -7.62
C PRO A 90 -13.28 3.61 -8.37
N LEU A 91 -14.14 3.71 -9.39
CA LEU A 91 -14.69 2.59 -10.16
C LEU A 91 -13.60 1.76 -10.84
N SER A 92 -12.49 2.39 -11.23
CA SER A 92 -11.36 1.70 -11.85
C SER A 92 -10.66 0.69 -10.92
N ILE A 93 -10.73 0.89 -9.60
CA ILE A 93 -10.01 0.08 -8.59
C ILE A 93 -10.95 -0.88 -7.83
N GLN A 94 -12.26 -0.59 -7.78
CA GLN A 94 -13.24 -1.46 -7.09
C GLN A 94 -13.17 -2.96 -7.49
N PRO A 95 -12.99 -3.34 -8.78
CA PRO A 95 -12.87 -4.75 -9.16
C PRO A 95 -11.71 -5.48 -8.48
N ILE A 96 -10.62 -4.76 -8.17
CA ILE A 96 -9.43 -5.34 -7.52
C ILE A 96 -9.75 -5.75 -6.08
N ILE A 97 -10.50 -4.92 -5.34
CA ILE A 97 -10.97 -5.27 -3.99
C ILE A 97 -11.96 -6.44 -4.04
N ALA A 98 -12.89 -6.42 -5.01
CA ALA A 98 -13.89 -7.46 -5.14
C ALA A 98 -13.26 -8.85 -5.33
N ARG A 99 -12.11 -8.94 -6.01
CA ARG A 99 -11.34 -10.18 -6.21
C ARG A 99 -10.82 -10.81 -4.93
N VAL A 100 -10.53 -10.02 -3.88
CA VAL A 100 -10.10 -10.54 -2.56
C VAL A 100 -11.16 -11.44 -1.92
N SER A 101 -12.43 -11.29 -2.33
CA SER A 101 -13.55 -12.09 -1.81
C SER A 101 -13.78 -13.40 -2.57
N HIS A 102 -13.29 -13.50 -3.81
CA HIS A 102 -13.62 -14.59 -4.74
C HIS A 102 -12.50 -15.61 -4.91
N ARG A 103 -11.26 -15.25 -4.59
CA ARG A 103 -10.20 -16.25 -4.48
C ARG A 103 -10.39 -17.01 -3.16
N HIS A 104 -10.53 -18.33 -3.25
CA HIS A 104 -10.18 -19.20 -2.14
C HIS A 104 -8.71 -18.96 -1.82
N ILE A 105 -8.44 -18.04 -0.88
CA ILE A 105 -7.11 -17.88 -0.31
C ILE A 105 -6.92 -19.11 0.58
N LYS A 106 -6.38 -20.18 -0.02
CA LYS A 106 -5.78 -21.29 0.72
C LYS A 106 -4.41 -20.78 1.17
N PHE A 107 -4.27 -20.56 2.47
CA PHE A 107 -2.95 -20.43 3.11
C PHE A 107 -2.40 -21.83 3.36
#